data_AF-A0AA42LVH5-F1
#
_entry.id   AF-A0AA42LVH5-F1
#
_cell.length_a   1.000
_cell.length_b   1.000
_cell.length_c   1.000
_cell.angle_alpha   90.00
_cell.angle_beta   90.00
_cell.angle_gamma   90.00
#
_symmetry.space_group_name_H-M   'P 1'
#
loop_
_entity.id
_entity.type
_entity.pdbx_description
1 polymer ?
#
loop_
_entity_poly.entity_id
_entity_poly.type
_entity_poly.pdbx_seq_one_letter_code
_entity_poly.pdbx_strand_id
1 'polypeptide(L)' 'MNHDFIRLANDMRRAHLLGLGFRIPAMTMRQLAALIAALDAPEIPAQLH' A
#
# COMPACT_ATOMS: atom_id res chain seq x y z
N MET A 1 -0.09 -9.05 -9.74
CA MET A 1 -0.80 -7.76 -9.82
C MET A 1 -1.48 -7.36 -8.52
N ASN A 2 -2.46 -8.08 -7.96
CA ASN A 2 -3.08 -7.62 -6.68
C ASN A 2 -2.11 -7.68 -5.48
N HIS A 3 -1.22 -8.67 -5.47
CA HIS A 3 -0.16 -8.82 -4.46
C HIS A 3 0.85 -7.66 -4.44
N ASP A 4 1.04 -7.00 -5.59
CA ASP A 4 1.99 -5.90 -5.74
C ASP A 4 1.46 -4.63 -5.08
N PHE A 5 0.15 -4.38 -5.13
CA PHE A 5 -0.47 -3.21 -4.49
C PHE A 5 -0.54 -3.33 -2.97
N ILE A 6 -0.79 -4.54 -2.44
CA ILE A 6 -0.79 -4.77 -0.98
C ILE A 6 0.62 -4.55 -0.42
N ARG A 7 1.65 -5.09 -1.09
CA ARG A 7 3.05 -4.83 -0.72
C ARG A 7 3.40 -3.35 -0.80
N LEU A 8 2.99 -2.68 -1.88
CA LEU A 8 3.23 -1.25 -2.06
C LEU A 8 2.57 -0.42 -0.96
N ALA A 9 1.32 -0.73 -0.58
CA ALA A 9 0.63 -0.06 0.52
C ALA A 9 1.35 -0.26 1.86
N ASN A 10 1.85 -1.47 2.13
CA ASN A 10 2.61 -1.77 3.35
C ASN A 10 3.95 -1.02 3.39
N ASP A 11 4.67 -0.97 2.26
CA ASP A 11 5.92 -0.22 2.16
C ASP A 11 5.68 1.29 2.33
N MET A 12 4.56 1.82 1.80
CA MET A 12 4.13 3.20 2.04
C MET A 12 3.85 3.49 3.52
N ARG A 13 3.08 2.63 4.19
CA ARG A 13 2.80 2.75 5.63
C ARG A 13 4.09 2.71 6.45
N ARG A 14 4.99 1.77 6.15
CA ARG A 14 6.28 1.64 6.83
C ARG A 14 7.18 2.85 6.61
N ALA A 15 7.29 3.35 5.38
CA ALA A 15 8.06 4.56 5.09
C ALA A 15 7.50 5.77 5.84
N HIS A 16 6.18 5.91 5.90
CA HIS A 16 5.52 6.97 6.67
C HIS A 16 5.83 6.88 8.17
N LEU A 17 5.72 5.68 8.77
CA LEU A 17 6.07 5.45 10.18
C LEU A 17 7.53 5.77 10.50
N LEU A 18 8.44 5.57 9.53
CA LEU A 18 9.86 5.86 9.66
C LEU A 18 10.21 7.32 9.29
N GLY A 19 9.24 8.15 8.90
CA GLY A 19 9.46 9.52 8.44
C GLY A 19 10.24 9.62 7.12
N LEU A 20 10.25 8.55 6.32
CA LEU A 20 10.97 8.47 5.05
C LEU A 20 10.07 8.93 3.90
N GLY A 21 10.66 9.66 2.95
CA GLY A 21 9.99 9.97 1.69
C GLY A 21 9.76 8.69 0.88
N PHE A 22 8.55 8.49 0.36
CA PHE A 22 8.18 7.34 -0.44
C PHE A 22 7.94 7.73 -1.90
N ARG A 23 8.68 7.12 -2.84
CA ARG A 23 8.49 7.38 -4.27
C ARG A 23 7.41 6.47 -4.83
N ILE A 24 6.30 7.06 -5.24
CA ILE A 24 5.21 6.33 -5.90
C ILE A 24 5.68 5.94 -7.31
N PRO A 25 5.60 4.65 -7.70
CA PRO A 25 5.96 4.22 -9.05
C PRO A 25 4.96 4.73 -10.08
N ALA A 26 5.38 4.82 -11.34
CA ALA A 26 4.49 5.17 -12.43
C ALA A 26 3.39 4.11 -12.58
N MET A 27 2.13 4.53 -12.52
CA MET A 27 0.97 3.66 -12.61
C MET A 27 -0.21 4.37 -13.27
N THR A 28 -1.14 3.60 -13.82
CA THR A 28 -2.39 4.14 -14.39
C THR A 28 -3.33 4.65 -13.29
N MET A 29 -4.27 5.54 -13.66
CA MET A 29 -5.27 6.06 -12.71
C MET A 29 -6.08 4.94 -12.03
N ARG A 30 -6.37 3.85 -12.76
CA ARG A 30 -7.06 2.67 -12.22
C ARG A 30 -6.24 1.96 -11.15
N GLN A 31 -4.94 1.84 -11.36
CA GLN A 31 -4.02 1.26 -10.39
C GLN A 31 -3.84 2.15 -9.16
N LEU A 32 -3.83 3.47 -9.36
CA LEU A 32 -3.83 4.43 -8.25
C LEU A 32 -5.10 4.32 -7.41
N ALA A 33 -6.27 4.21 -8.02
CA ALA A 33 -7.53 4.01 -7.30
C ALA A 33 -7.51 2.70 -6.48
N ALA A 34 -6.96 1.62 -7.04
CA ALA A 34 -6.80 0.36 -6.32
C ALA A 34 -5.81 0.46 -5.14
N LEU A 35 -4.72 1.22 -5.30
CA LEU A 35 -3.76 1.48 -4.23
C LEU A 35 -4.39 2.29 -3.09
N ILE A 36 -5.17 3.33 -3.42
CA ILE A 36 -5.88 4.14 -2.42
C ILE A 36 -6.88 3.27 -1.65
N ALA A 37 -7.66 2.44 -2.34
CA ALA A 37 -8.57 1.51 -1.69
C ALA A 37 -7.84 0.51 -0.77
N ALA A 38 -6.64 0.05 -1.16
CA ALA A 38 -5.82 -0.83 -0.32
C ALA A 38 -5.20 -0.11 0.90
N LEU A 39 -4.96 1.19 0.81
CA LEU A 39 -4.49 2.03 1.91
C LEU A 39 -5.61 2.34 2.92
N ASP A 40 -6.83 2.55 2.42
CA ASP A 40 -8.03 2.86 3.21
C ASP A 40 -8.65 1.62 3.88
N ALA A 41 -8.41 0.43 3.30
CA ALA A 41 -8.79 -0.82 3.95
C ALA A 41 -8.09 -0.91 5.33
N PRO A 42 -8.84 -1.15 6.42
CA PRO A 42 -8.23 -1.34 7.74
C PRO A 42 -7.22 -2.48 7.64
N GLU A 43 -6.05 -2.29 8.23
CA GLU A 43 -5.05 -3.34 8.36
C GLU A 43 -5.72 -4.50 9.11
N ILE A 44 -6.26 -5.48 8.39
CA ILE A 44 -6.68 -6.73 9.00
C ILE A 44 -5.36 -7.34 9.46
N PRO A 45 -5.07 -7.39 10.78
CA PRO A 45 -3.90 -8.11 11.22
C PRO A 45 -4.08 -9.50 10.64
N ALA A 46 -3.11 -9.95 9.85
CA ALA A 46 -3.05 -11.35 9.48
C ALA A 46 -2.99 -12.11 10.81
N GLN A 47 -4.16 -12.55 11.29
CA GLN A 47 -4.25 -13.43 12.43
C GLN A 47 -3.52 -14.68 11.98
N LEU A 48 -2.29 -14.80 12.47
CA LEU A 48 -1.55 -16.04 12.52
C LEU A 48 -2.47 -17.07 13.17
N HIS A 49 -2.99 -17.99 12.35
CA HIS A 49 -3.63 -19.23 12.76
C HIS A 49 -2.99 -20.35 11.94
#